data_AF-A0A9N7YX43-F1
#
_entry.id   AF-A0A9N7YX43-F1
#
_cell.length_a   1.000
_cell.length_b   1.000
_cell.length_c   1.000
_cell.angle_alpha   90.00
_cell.angle_beta   90.00
_cell.angle_gamma   90.00
#
_symmetry.space_group_name_H-M   'P 1'
#
loop_
_entity.id
_entity.type
_entity.pdbx_description
1 polymer ?
#
loop_
_entity_poly.entity_id
_entity_poly.type
_entity_poly.pdbx_seq_one_letter_code
_entity_poly.pdbx_strand_id
1 'polypeptide(L)'
;MEHQEHQEQQDMEGMKVVEIEKCRNDIKKLREEMASRHNSNFLEDNKKLTPRRDVPSYPKYMLSQQTIDALKKPYFDVWLWEANEETVEALRFPTFDAWQWEPKEMLSCLEHMYHDLGLVKDFNINPITLKRWLLCIHDNYRNNAFHNFRHCFCVTQMMYSMICLCSLQVISFIKMRLL
;
A
#
# COMPACT_ATOMS: atom_id res chain seq x y z
N MET A 1 -8.77 -26.92 -43.40
CA MET A 1 -8.96 -26.65 -41.96
C MET A 1 -7.70 -26.06 -41.36
N GLU A 2 -6.54 -26.72 -41.43
CA GLU A 2 -5.28 -26.21 -40.84
C GLU A 2 -4.81 -24.84 -41.38
N HIS A 3 -5.03 -24.54 -42.67
CA HIS A 3 -4.69 -23.23 -43.23
C HIS A 3 -5.55 -22.07 -42.71
N GLN A 4 -6.74 -22.34 -42.16
CA GLN A 4 -7.68 -21.32 -41.70
C GLN A 4 -7.41 -20.95 -40.24
N GLU A 5 -7.05 -21.93 -39.40
CA GLU A 5 -6.62 -21.71 -38.01
C GLU A 5 -5.30 -20.94 -37.92
N HIS A 6 -4.36 -21.20 -38.85
CA HIS A 6 -3.08 -20.50 -38.86
C HIS A 6 -3.21 -19.02 -39.24
N GLN A 7 -4.23 -18.68 -40.05
CA GLN A 7 -4.57 -17.30 -40.42
C GLN A 7 -5.23 -16.56 -39.26
N GLU A 8 -6.18 -17.20 -38.56
CA GLU A 8 -6.84 -16.59 -37.39
C GLU A 8 -5.88 -16.31 -36.22
N GLN A 9 -4.88 -17.17 -36.01
CA GLN A 9 -3.82 -16.92 -35.04
C GLN A 9 -2.92 -15.75 -35.42
N GLN A 10 -2.56 -15.63 -36.71
CA GLN A 10 -1.79 -14.49 -37.21
C GLN A 10 -2.58 -13.17 -37.11
N ASP A 11 -3.89 -13.21 -37.37
CA ASP A 11 -4.77 -12.05 -37.25
C ASP A 11 -4.95 -11.62 -35.78
N MET A 12 -5.08 -12.59 -34.86
CA MET A 12 -5.15 -12.34 -33.41
C MET A 12 -3.83 -11.81 -32.83
N GLU A 13 -2.68 -12.31 -33.29
CA GLU A 13 -1.38 -11.75 -32.93
C GLU A 13 -1.18 -10.35 -33.52
N GLY A 14 -1.60 -10.13 -34.76
CA GLY A 14 -1.62 -8.80 -35.38
C GLY A 14 -2.45 -7.80 -34.58
N MET A 15 -3.63 -8.21 -34.09
CA MET A 15 -4.50 -7.36 -33.29
C MET A 15 -3.86 -7.01 -31.93
N LYS A 16 -3.18 -7.97 -31.28
CA LYS A 16 -2.43 -7.72 -30.04
C LYS A 16 -1.25 -6.76 -30.25
N VAL A 17 -0.54 -6.88 -31.37
CA VAL A 17 0.57 -5.97 -31.71
C VAL A 17 0.06 -4.54 -31.89
N VAL A 18 -1.08 -4.35 -32.57
CA VAL A 18 -1.71 -3.04 -32.75
C VAL A 18 -2.13 -2.43 -31.41
N GLU A 19 -2.69 -3.21 -30.49
CA GLU A 19 -3.07 -2.74 -29.15
C GLU A 19 -1.85 -2.34 -28.31
N ILE A 20 -0.75 -3.10 -28.42
CA ILE A 20 0.52 -2.80 -27.74
C ILE A 20 1.14 -1.52 -28.31
N GLU A 21 1.15 -1.34 -29.63
CA GLU A 21 1.63 -0.10 -30.26
C GLU A 21 0.80 1.12 -29.85
N LYS A 22 -0.52 0.96 -29.78
CA LYS A 22 -1.42 2.02 -29.30
C LYS A 22 -1.11 2.40 -27.84
N CYS A 23 -1.00 1.42 -26.95
CA CYS A 23 -0.63 1.65 -25.55
C CYS A 23 0.73 2.35 -25.42
N ARG A 24 1.71 1.93 -26.23
CA ARG A 24 3.05 2.52 -26.26
C ARG A 24 3.03 3.97 -26.76
N ASN A 25 2.17 4.29 -27.73
CA ASN A 25 1.95 5.66 -28.19
C ASN A 25 1.24 6.53 -27.13
N ASP A 26 0.27 5.98 -26.41
CA ASP A 26 -0.42 6.68 -25.32
C ASP A 26 0.53 7.01 -24.16
N ILE A 27 1.40 6.07 -23.77
CA ILE A 27 2.46 6.31 -22.76
C ILE A 27 3.44 7.39 -23.23
N LYS A 28 3.84 7.37 -24.51
CA LYS A 28 4.73 8.39 -25.08
C LYS A 28 4.08 9.78 -25.02
N LYS A 29 2.81 9.87 -25.40
CA LYS A 29 2.02 11.11 -25.33
C LYS A 29 1.89 11.62 -23.89
N LEU A 30 1.60 10.74 -22.93
CA LEU A 30 1.53 11.10 -21.51
C LEU A 30 2.88 11.61 -20.97
N ARG A 31 4.00 11.04 -21.40
CA ARG A 31 5.35 11.53 -21.04
C ARG A 31 5.63 12.90 -21.64
N GLU A 32 5.22 13.15 -22.89
CA GLU A 32 5.36 14.44 -23.55
C GLU A 32 4.44 15.51 -22.93
N GLU A 33 3.22 15.14 -22.52
CA GLU A 33 2.32 16.00 -21.75
C GLU A 33 2.87 16.34 -20.36
N MET A 34 3.49 15.37 -19.67
CA MET A 34 4.19 15.65 -18.40
C MET A 34 5.43 16.50 -18.59
N ALA A 35 6.22 16.30 -19.65
CA ALA A 35 7.40 17.09 -19.95
C ALA A 35 7.06 18.54 -20.35
N SER A 36 5.99 18.73 -21.12
CA SER A 36 5.47 20.07 -21.48
C SER A 36 4.88 20.81 -20.28
N ARG A 37 4.27 20.11 -19.32
CA ARG A 37 3.84 20.68 -18.02
C ARG A 37 5.00 20.97 -17.06
N HIS A 38 6.12 20.24 -17.18
CA HIS A 38 7.28 20.44 -16.32
C HIS A 38 8.12 21.67 -16.76
N ASN A 39 8.10 22.01 -18.05
CA ASN A 39 8.76 23.22 -18.57
C ASN A 39 8.01 24.53 -18.30
N SER A 40 6.79 24.50 -17.73
CA SER A 40 6.08 25.71 -17.28
C SER A 40 6.05 25.90 -15.76
N ASN A 41 6.62 24.98 -14.96
CA ASN A 41 6.50 25.04 -13.50
C ASN A 41 7.82 24.86 -12.71
N PHE A 42 8.99 24.93 -13.37
CA PHE A 42 10.28 24.85 -12.66
C PHE A 42 11.20 26.08 -12.85
N LEU A 43 10.83 27.08 -13.66
CA LEU A 43 11.72 28.22 -13.95
C LEU A 43 10.98 29.55 -14.19
N GLU A 44 10.15 30.00 -13.26
CA GLU A 44 10.03 31.44 -13.00
C GLU A 44 9.35 31.69 -11.65
N ASP A 45 10.15 31.85 -10.58
CA ASP A 45 9.76 32.76 -9.48
C ASP A 45 10.99 33.26 -8.71
N ASN A 46 12.03 33.62 -9.47
CA ASN A 46 13.13 34.47 -9.02
C ASN A 46 12.93 35.94 -9.44
N LYS A 47 11.67 36.35 -9.67
CA LYS A 47 11.28 37.74 -9.79
C LYS A 47 10.30 38.06 -8.67
N LYS A 48 10.65 39.07 -7.88
CA LYS A 48 9.82 39.68 -6.83
C LYS A 48 8.36 39.82 -7.31
N LEU A 49 7.49 38.90 -6.90
CA LEU A 49 6.05 39.07 -7.03
C LEU A 49 5.63 40.19 -6.07
N THR A 50 5.16 41.29 -6.63
CA THR A 50 4.50 42.33 -5.84
C THR A 50 3.30 41.71 -5.12
N PRO A 51 3.15 41.89 -3.80
CA PRO A 51 1.99 41.36 -3.09
C PRO A 51 0.70 41.92 -3.69
N ARG A 52 -0.31 41.06 -3.93
CA ARG A 52 -1.68 41.51 -4.19
C ARG A 52 -2.06 42.48 -3.08
N ARG A 53 -2.40 43.72 -3.44
CA ARG A 53 -2.60 44.85 -2.52
C ARG A 53 -3.74 44.67 -1.51
N ASP A 54 -4.54 43.61 -1.66
CA ASP A 54 -5.80 43.42 -0.93
C ASP A 54 -5.75 42.29 0.11
N VAL A 55 -4.60 41.63 0.31
CA VAL A 55 -4.45 40.56 1.31
C VAL A 55 -3.65 41.08 2.50
N PRO A 56 -4.23 41.19 3.70
CA PRO A 56 -3.48 41.52 4.91
C PRO A 56 -2.32 40.52 5.08
N SER A 57 -1.09 41.04 5.19
CA SER A 57 0.09 40.22 5.37
C SER A 57 0.13 39.67 6.79
N TYR A 58 -0.42 38.48 6.99
CA TYR A 58 -0.22 37.74 8.22
C TYR A 58 1.20 37.18 8.26
N PRO A 59 1.88 37.21 9.43
CA PRO A 59 3.14 36.51 9.60
C PRO A 59 2.96 35.06 9.16
N LYS A 60 3.78 34.60 8.22
CA LYS A 60 3.82 33.19 7.81
C LYS A 60 4.04 32.39 9.09
N TYR A 61 3.08 31.56 9.48
CA TYR A 61 3.18 30.76 10.69
C TYR A 61 4.36 29.80 10.53
N MET A 62 5.52 30.20 11.03
CA MET A 62 6.72 29.38 10.99
C MET A 62 6.56 28.39 12.14
N LEU A 63 6.23 27.15 11.80
CA LEU A 63 6.21 26.06 12.76
C LEU A 63 7.59 26.01 13.42
N SER A 64 7.61 26.00 14.76
CA SER A 64 8.85 25.92 15.51
C SER A 64 9.61 24.65 15.12
N GLN A 65 10.93 24.64 15.29
CA GLN A 65 11.73 23.44 15.06
C GLN A 65 11.24 22.28 15.93
N GLN A 66 10.79 22.54 17.16
CA GLN A 66 10.11 21.56 18.01
C GLN A 66 8.82 21.02 17.40
N THR A 67 8.00 21.86 16.77
CA THR A 67 6.75 21.42 16.11
C THR A 67 7.08 20.59 14.87
N ILE A 68 8.07 21.01 14.08
CA ILE A 68 8.53 20.25 12.91
C ILE A 68 9.09 18.90 13.34
N ASP A 69 9.89 18.85 14.40
CA ASP A 69 10.47 17.61 14.90
C ASP A 69 9.42 16.74 15.63
N ALA A 70 8.39 17.34 16.24
CA ALA A 70 7.23 16.62 16.76
C ALA A 70 6.36 16.03 15.65
N LEU A 71 6.21 16.73 14.52
CA LEU A 71 5.52 16.21 13.32
C LEU A 71 6.34 15.15 12.58
N LYS A 72 7.68 15.17 12.71
CA LYS A 72 8.60 14.13 12.21
C LYS A 72 8.71 12.93 13.14
N LYS A 73 8.58 13.13 14.44
CA LYS A 73 8.32 12.03 15.37
C LYS A 73 7.04 11.36 14.89
N PRO A 74 6.93 10.02 14.97
CA PRO A 74 5.63 9.38 14.87
C PRO A 74 4.85 9.82 16.11
N TYR A 75 4.29 11.03 16.11
CA TYR A 75 3.37 11.51 17.15
C TYR A 75 2.09 10.67 17.20
N PHE A 76 2.02 9.69 16.31
CA PHE A 76 1.28 8.48 16.49
C PHE A 76 2.25 7.29 16.63
N ASP A 77 2.71 7.02 17.86
CA ASP A 77 2.65 5.65 18.36
C ASP A 77 1.16 5.27 18.40
N VAL A 78 0.56 5.06 17.22
CA VAL A 78 -0.86 4.69 17.06
C VAL A 78 -1.14 3.38 17.81
N TRP A 79 -0.10 2.58 18.07
CA TRP A 79 -0.13 1.35 18.83
C TRP A 79 1.02 1.36 19.85
N LEU A 80 0.77 1.88 21.04
CA LEU A 80 1.50 1.41 22.22
C LEU A 80 0.95 0.02 22.56
N TRP A 81 1.10 -0.94 21.63
CA TRP A 81 0.55 -2.28 21.76
C TRP A 81 1.68 -3.22 22.15
N GLU A 82 1.70 -3.58 23.43
CA GLU A 82 2.33 -4.81 23.88
C GLU A 82 1.29 -5.91 23.69
N ALA A 83 1.36 -6.60 22.55
CA ALA A 83 0.63 -7.85 22.40
C ALA A 83 0.91 -8.72 23.62
N ASN A 84 -0.12 -9.17 24.33
CA ASN A 84 0.12 -10.23 25.28
C ASN A 84 0.58 -11.48 24.47
N GLU A 85 1.54 -12.23 25.00
CA GLU A 85 2.11 -13.39 24.30
C GLU A 85 1.02 -14.41 23.93
N GLU A 86 -0.02 -14.50 24.76
CA GLU A 86 -1.19 -15.36 24.54
C GLU A 86 -1.96 -15.02 23.25
N THR A 87 -2.12 -13.73 22.94
CA THR A 87 -2.80 -13.27 21.71
C THR A 87 -1.97 -13.61 20.49
N VAL A 88 -0.66 -13.35 20.56
CA VAL A 88 0.26 -13.68 19.46
C VAL A 88 0.22 -15.17 19.16
N GLU A 89 0.26 -16.00 20.20
CA GLU A 89 0.18 -17.44 20.04
C GLU A 89 -1.17 -17.88 19.50
N ALA A 90 -2.28 -17.38 20.06
CA ALA A 90 -3.62 -17.70 19.60
C ALA A 90 -3.86 -17.29 18.13
N LEU A 91 -3.24 -16.19 17.68
CA LEU A 91 -3.37 -15.66 16.31
C LEU A 91 -2.89 -16.65 15.25
N ARG A 92 -1.99 -17.59 15.61
CA ARG A 92 -1.47 -18.63 14.73
C ARG A 92 -2.43 -19.79 14.48
N PHE A 93 -3.56 -19.85 15.20
CA PHE A 93 -4.51 -20.94 15.11
C PHE A 93 -5.85 -20.50 14.51
N PRO A 94 -6.54 -21.38 13.76
CA PRO A 94 -7.86 -21.08 13.17
C PRO A 94 -8.97 -20.93 14.22
N THR A 95 -8.69 -21.29 15.48
CA THR A 95 -9.60 -21.12 16.62
C THR A 95 -9.59 -19.72 17.21
N PHE A 96 -8.78 -18.80 16.67
CA PHE A 96 -8.76 -17.41 17.10
C PHE A 96 -10.14 -16.76 16.96
N ASP A 97 -10.71 -16.31 18.09
CA ASP A 97 -12.01 -15.65 18.09
C ASP A 97 -11.88 -14.18 17.65
N ALA A 98 -12.05 -13.94 16.35
CA ALA A 98 -11.99 -12.62 15.78
C ALA A 98 -13.05 -11.65 16.35
N TRP A 99 -14.12 -12.12 17.01
CA TRP A 99 -15.19 -11.23 17.52
C TRP A 99 -14.83 -10.50 18.81
N GLN A 100 -13.81 -10.96 19.55
CA GLN A 100 -13.35 -10.30 20.77
C GLN A 100 -12.58 -9.00 20.52
N TRP A 101 -12.30 -8.67 19.25
CA TRP A 101 -11.34 -7.63 18.88
C TRP A 101 -12.01 -6.46 18.17
N GLU A 102 -11.65 -5.25 18.58
CA GLU A 102 -12.01 -4.01 17.92
C GLU A 102 -11.15 -3.77 16.66
N PRO A 103 -11.60 -2.94 15.69
CA PRO A 103 -10.87 -2.69 14.44
C PRO A 103 -9.43 -2.26 14.65
N LYS A 104 -9.19 -1.48 15.70
CA LYS A 104 -7.87 -1.00 16.10
C LYS A 104 -6.93 -2.15 16.49
N GLU A 105 -7.41 -3.10 17.28
CA GLU A 105 -6.61 -4.23 17.72
C GLU A 105 -6.39 -5.22 16.57
N MET A 106 -7.41 -5.42 15.70
CA MET A 106 -7.26 -6.19 14.47
C MET A 106 -6.18 -5.59 13.55
N LEU A 107 -6.07 -4.26 13.46
CA LEU A 107 -4.98 -3.60 12.72
C LEU A 107 -3.60 -3.88 13.34
N SER A 108 -3.49 -3.90 14.66
CA SER A 108 -2.25 -4.31 15.35
C SER A 108 -1.89 -5.78 15.09
N CYS A 109 -2.88 -6.68 15.11
CA CYS A 109 -2.68 -8.08 14.74
C CYS A 109 -2.20 -8.22 13.29
N LEU A 110 -2.78 -7.47 12.34
CA LEU A 110 -2.33 -7.48 10.94
C LEU A 110 -0.89 -6.97 10.82
N GLU A 111 -0.55 -5.86 11.46
CA GLU A 111 0.82 -5.35 11.49
C GLU A 111 1.80 -6.40 12.04
N HIS A 112 1.43 -7.06 13.15
CA HIS A 112 2.22 -8.12 13.76
C HIS A 112 2.50 -9.26 12.77
N MET A 113 1.50 -9.75 12.03
CA MET A 113 1.69 -10.81 11.03
C MET A 113 2.76 -10.44 10.00
N TYR A 114 2.81 -9.19 9.53
CA TYR A 114 3.84 -8.75 8.57
C TYR A 114 5.25 -8.79 9.15
N HIS A 115 5.40 -8.45 10.43
CA HIS A 115 6.68 -8.50 11.12
C HIS A 115 7.09 -9.94 11.46
N ASP A 116 6.17 -10.75 11.99
CA ASP A 116 6.40 -12.13 12.39
C ASP A 116 6.74 -13.03 11.19
N LEU A 117 6.08 -12.81 10.05
CA LEU A 117 6.41 -13.49 8.78
C LEU A 117 7.72 -13.00 8.14
N GLY A 118 8.39 -11.99 8.70
CA GLY A 118 9.64 -11.42 8.15
C GLY A 118 9.46 -10.50 6.94
N LEU A 119 8.25 -10.31 6.43
CA LEU A 119 7.96 -9.56 5.20
C LEU A 119 8.46 -8.12 5.25
N VAL A 120 8.34 -7.47 6.42
CA VAL A 120 8.82 -6.08 6.60
C VAL A 120 10.32 -5.99 6.35
N LYS A 121 11.08 -6.96 6.86
CA LYS A 121 12.54 -7.01 6.71
C LYS A 121 12.93 -7.40 5.30
N ASP A 122 12.33 -8.46 4.77
CA ASP A 122 12.76 -9.06 3.50
C ASP A 122 12.45 -8.17 2.29
N PHE A 123 11.33 -7.43 2.35
CA PHE A 123 10.95 -6.48 1.29
C PHE A 123 11.28 -5.03 1.62
N ASN A 124 12.00 -4.77 2.71
CA ASN A 124 12.35 -3.42 3.19
C ASN A 124 11.13 -2.48 3.26
N ILE A 125 10.03 -2.99 3.82
CA ILE A 125 8.78 -2.24 3.96
C ILE A 125 8.97 -1.18 5.03
N ASN A 126 8.70 0.08 4.72
CA ASN A 126 8.70 1.14 5.72
C ASN A 126 7.55 0.92 6.73
N PRO A 127 7.82 0.77 8.05
CA PRO A 127 6.78 0.48 9.05
C PRO A 127 5.69 1.54 9.13
N ILE A 128 6.02 2.81 8.90
CA ILE A 128 5.03 3.90 8.86
C ILE A 128 4.12 3.76 7.63
N THR A 129 4.70 3.36 6.50
CA THR A 129 3.93 3.07 5.28
C THR A 129 3.00 1.88 5.49
N LEU A 130 3.47 0.81 6.14
CA LEU A 130 2.64 -0.35 6.48
C LEU A 130 1.43 0.06 7.34
N LYS A 131 1.64 0.80 8.43
CA LYS A 131 0.56 1.30 9.30
C LYS A 131 -0.47 2.13 8.52
N ARG A 132 0.00 3.10 7.73
CA ARG A 132 -0.88 3.95 6.91
C ARG A 132 -1.64 3.16 5.86
N TRP A 133 -1.00 2.16 5.27
CA TRP A 133 -1.62 1.29 4.28
C TRP A 133 -2.72 0.43 4.91
N LEU A 134 -2.48 -0.17 6.09
CA LEU A 134 -3.49 -0.93 6.83
C LEU A 134 -4.69 -0.04 7.23
N LEU A 135 -4.44 1.18 7.71
CA LEU A 135 -5.49 2.17 7.99
C LEU A 135 -6.30 2.50 6.73
N CYS A 136 -5.61 2.72 5.60
CA CYS A 136 -6.27 2.96 4.32
C CYS A 136 -7.14 1.77 3.89
N ILE A 137 -6.68 0.53 4.07
CA ILE A 137 -7.49 -0.67 3.80
C ILE A 137 -8.75 -0.66 4.66
N HIS A 138 -8.62 -0.45 5.98
CA HIS A 138 -9.74 -0.38 6.91
C HIS A 138 -10.78 0.66 6.47
N ASP A 139 -10.34 1.88 6.19
CA ASP A 139 -11.23 3.01 5.83
C ASP A 139 -11.96 2.80 4.50
N ASN A 140 -11.43 1.92 3.63
CA ASN A 140 -12.04 1.60 2.34
C ASN A 140 -12.97 0.38 2.38
N TYR A 141 -13.03 -0.36 3.50
CA TYR A 141 -14.07 -1.37 3.70
C TYR A 141 -15.38 -0.71 4.12
N ARG A 142 -16.49 -1.13 3.49
CA ARG A 142 -17.83 -0.64 3.84
C ARG A 142 -18.39 -1.39 5.05
N ASN A 143 -19.27 -0.72 5.80
CA ASN A 143 -20.02 -1.31 6.91
C ASN A 143 -21.21 -2.15 6.41
N ASN A 144 -20.90 -3.23 5.68
CA ASN A 144 -21.89 -4.23 5.28
C ASN A 144 -22.05 -5.30 6.37
N ALA A 145 -23.17 -6.03 6.36
CA ALA A 145 -23.41 -7.09 7.33
C ALA A 145 -22.36 -8.23 7.29
N PHE A 146 -21.78 -8.52 6.12
CA PHE A 146 -20.81 -9.60 5.94
C PHE A 146 -19.48 -9.14 5.34
N HIS A 147 -19.50 -8.57 4.12
CA HIS A 147 -18.29 -8.06 3.45
C HIS A 147 -17.83 -6.72 4.04
N ASN A 148 -17.27 -6.80 5.25
CA ASN A 148 -16.75 -5.69 6.05
C ASN A 148 -15.29 -5.96 6.46
N PHE A 149 -14.68 -5.02 7.18
CA PHE A 149 -13.28 -5.14 7.60
C PHE A 149 -13.02 -6.37 8.48
N ARG A 150 -13.97 -6.78 9.33
CA ARG A 150 -13.81 -8.00 10.14
C ARG A 150 -13.70 -9.24 9.27
N HIS A 151 -14.49 -9.33 8.19
CA HIS A 151 -14.34 -10.42 7.21
C HIS A 151 -12.96 -10.40 6.52
N CYS A 152 -12.46 -9.22 6.14
CA CYS A 152 -11.09 -9.08 5.62
C CYS A 152 -10.06 -9.63 6.61
N PHE A 153 -10.19 -9.25 7.88
CA PHE A 153 -9.32 -9.75 8.95
C PHE A 153 -9.38 -11.27 9.09
N CYS A 154 -10.57 -11.87 9.14
CA CYS A 154 -10.72 -13.33 9.26
C CYS A 154 -10.04 -14.08 8.10
N VAL A 155 -10.17 -13.59 6.87
CA VAL A 155 -9.52 -14.21 5.70
C VAL A 155 -7.98 -14.13 5.83
N THR A 156 -7.45 -12.98 6.22
CA THR A 156 -6.00 -12.81 6.42
C THR A 156 -5.48 -13.64 7.60
N GLN A 157 -6.19 -13.67 8.72
CA GLN A 157 -5.82 -14.46 9.90
C GLN A 157 -5.85 -15.96 9.62
N MET A 158 -6.80 -16.44 8.81
CA MET A 158 -6.82 -17.83 8.34
C MET A 158 -5.60 -18.14 7.47
N MET A 159 -5.24 -17.24 6.54
CA MET A 159 -4.03 -17.41 5.74
C MET A 159 -2.77 -17.46 6.61
N TYR A 160 -2.66 -16.56 7.59
CA TYR A 160 -1.57 -16.58 8.57
C TYR A 160 -1.52 -17.91 9.34
N SER A 161 -2.65 -18.39 9.85
CA SER A 161 -2.76 -19.71 10.51
C SER A 161 -2.28 -20.85 9.61
N MET A 162 -2.69 -20.86 8.33
CA MET A 162 -2.26 -21.88 7.37
C MET A 162 -0.74 -21.82 7.13
N ILE A 163 -0.16 -20.62 7.04
CA ILE A 163 1.28 -20.45 6.88
C ILE A 163 2.03 -21.05 8.07
N CYS A 164 1.56 -20.82 9.30
CA CYS A 164 2.15 -21.34 10.52
C CYS A 164 1.97 -22.86 10.64
N LEU A 165 0.74 -23.37 10.53
CA LEU A 165 0.41 -24.78 10.76
C LEU A 165 0.95 -25.70 9.66
N CYS A 166 0.95 -25.25 8.41
CA CYS A 166 1.42 -26.04 7.27
C CYS A 166 2.89 -25.78 6.93
N SER A 167 3.62 -25.01 7.75
CA SER A 167 5.04 -24.66 7.52
C SER A 167 5.32 -24.08 6.12
N LEU A 168 4.39 -23.28 5.56
CA LEU A 168 4.50 -22.78 4.18
C LEU A 168 5.68 -21.82 3.98
N GLN A 169 6.20 -21.25 5.07
CA GLN A 169 7.40 -20.40 5.04
C GLN A 169 8.61 -21.15 4.48
N VAL A 170 8.79 -22.44 4.84
CA VAL A 170 9.93 -23.26 4.38
C VAL A 170 9.93 -23.39 2.86
N ILE A 171 8.74 -23.47 2.25
CA ILE A 171 8.58 -23.62 0.80
C ILE A 171 8.81 -22.28 0.07
N SER A 172 8.34 -21.16 0.63
CA SER A 172 8.47 -19.84 0.00
C SER A 172 9.89 -19.27 0.08
N PHE A 173 10.61 -19.48 1.20
CA PHE A 173 12.01 -19.03 1.32
C PHE A 173 12.96 -19.80 0.40
N ILE A 174 12.71 -21.09 0.13
CA ILE A 174 13.48 -21.85 -0.86
C ILE A 174 13.27 -21.28 -2.27
N LYS A 175 12.05 -20.86 -2.61
CA LYS A 175 11.72 -20.33 -3.95
C LYS A 175 12.17 -18.88 -4.18
N MET A 176 12.05 -17.99 -3.20
CA MET A 176 12.46 -16.58 -3.34
C MET A 176 13.97 -16.37 -3.23
N ARG A 177 14.71 -17.24 -2.55
CA ARG A 177 16.19 -17.15 -2.47
C ARG A 177 16.89 -17.68 -3.73
N LEU A 178 16.16 -18.34 -4.63
CA LEU A 178 16.63 -18.87 -5.90
C LEU A 178 16.31 -17.97 -7.11
N LEU A 179 15.76 -16.77 -6.87
CA LEU A 179 15.59 -15.69 -7.85
C LEU A 179 16.50 -14.52 -7.47
#